data_AF-A0A368FM04-F1
#
_entry.id   AF-A0A368FM04-F1
#
_cell.length_a   1.000
_cell.length_b   1.000
_cell.length_c   1.000
_cell.angle_alpha   90.00
_cell.angle_beta   90.00
_cell.angle_gamma   90.00
#
_symmetry.space_group_name_H-M   'P 1'
#
loop_
_entity.id
_entity.type
_entity.pdbx_description
1 polymer ?
#
loop_
_entity_poly.entity_id
_entity_poly.type
_entity_poly.pdbx_seq_one_letter_code
_entity_poly.pdbx_strand_id
1 'polypeptide(L)'
;MSNGNGSVKRSIPQTLKPVVDARLNSPEVDWIKNAFLYISPRDVLTLHRVENLAEYLEVVAIRNTSTESVMFKIKTTSPEKFRVRPSMGVIPAGSTEVIRVYLQSGESSMTQRLAQTDKLPKIIHRLGV
;
A
#
# COMPACT_ATOMS: atom_id res chain seq x y z
N MET A 1 17.22 33.67 1.56
CA MET A 1 17.82 32.39 1.10
C MET A 1 16.80 31.28 1.35
N SER A 2 16.07 30.90 0.32
CA SER A 2 14.98 29.91 0.37
C SER A 2 15.53 28.49 0.21
N ASN A 3 15.60 27.71 1.28
CA ASN A 3 15.82 26.27 1.16
C ASN A 3 14.48 25.54 1.03
N GLY A 4 14.17 25.18 -0.21
CA GLY A 4 13.09 24.27 -0.55
C GLY A 4 13.39 22.86 -0.04
N ASN A 5 12.45 22.31 0.74
CA ASN A 5 12.25 20.87 0.90
C ASN A 5 10.77 20.66 1.22
N GLY A 6 9.94 21.00 0.24
CA GLY A 6 8.51 20.75 0.28
C GLY A 6 8.23 19.27 0.07
N SER A 7 7.27 18.75 0.83
CA SER A 7 6.52 17.48 0.60
C SER A 7 6.93 16.22 1.38
N VAL A 8 8.18 16.03 1.85
CA VAL A 8 8.54 14.78 2.56
C VAL A 8 7.99 14.70 4.01
N LYS A 9 7.45 15.80 4.56
CA LYS A 9 7.10 15.93 5.99
C LYS A 9 5.64 15.71 6.35
N ARG A 10 4.85 14.94 5.59
CA ARG A 10 3.58 14.42 6.14
C ARG A 10 3.90 13.28 7.13
N SER A 11 4.29 13.66 8.35
CA SER A 11 4.60 12.82 9.53
C SER A 11 4.80 11.33 9.20
N ILE A 12 5.96 11.01 8.63
CA ILE A 12 6.41 9.63 8.53
C ILE A 12 6.88 9.25 9.94
N PRO A 13 6.30 8.22 10.58
CA PRO A 13 6.77 7.76 11.88
C PRO A 13 8.26 7.46 11.83
N GLN A 14 9.01 7.85 12.88
CA GLN A 14 10.46 7.67 12.93
C GLN A 14 10.88 6.20 12.76
N THR A 15 10.03 5.27 13.19
CA THR A 15 10.21 3.81 13.03
C THR A 15 10.25 3.37 11.56
N LEU A 16 9.66 4.13 10.64
CA LEU A 16 9.66 3.82 9.21
C LEU A 16 10.80 4.49 8.46
N LYS A 17 11.54 5.41 9.09
CA LYS A 17 12.60 6.17 8.43
C LYS A 17 13.64 5.27 7.74
N PRO A 18 14.13 4.17 8.34
CA PRO A 18 15.09 3.30 7.65
C PRO A 18 14.53 2.68 6.37
N VAL A 19 13.27 2.20 6.40
CA VAL A 19 12.60 1.59 5.23
C VAL A 19 12.39 2.63 4.13
N VAL A 20 12.00 3.84 4.50
CA VAL A 20 11.82 4.95 3.56
C VAL A 20 13.15 5.39 2.95
N ASP A 21 14.19 5.59 3.76
CA ASP A 21 15.51 5.97 3.27
C ASP A 21 16.09 4.90 2.34
N ALA A 22 15.94 3.61 2.69
CA ALA A 22 16.36 2.52 1.82
C ALA A 22 15.62 2.56 0.47
N ARG A 23 14.30 2.79 0.47
CA ARG A 23 13.51 2.93 -0.76
C ARG A 23 13.97 4.11 -1.61
N LEU A 24 14.18 5.29 -1.00
CA LEU A 24 14.57 6.50 -1.72
C LEU A 24 15.97 6.40 -2.33
N ASN A 25 16.85 5.59 -1.74
CA ASN A 25 18.20 5.31 -2.21
C ASN A 25 18.31 4.00 -3.02
N SER A 26 17.18 3.38 -3.40
CA SER A 26 17.18 2.16 -4.22
C SER A 26 17.87 2.39 -5.56
N PRO A 27 18.61 1.39 -6.09
CA PRO A 27 19.33 1.51 -7.35
C PRO A 27 18.37 1.81 -8.50
N GLU A 28 18.88 2.44 -9.56
CA GLU A 28 18.06 2.90 -10.70
C GLU A 28 17.20 1.81 -11.34
N VAL A 29 17.68 0.56 -11.34
CA VAL A 29 16.96 -0.61 -11.87
C VAL A 29 15.64 -0.90 -11.15
N ASP A 30 15.52 -0.52 -9.88
CA ASP A 30 14.32 -0.70 -9.07
C ASP A 30 13.25 0.36 -9.33
N TRP A 31 13.55 1.37 -10.17
CA TRP A 31 12.62 2.42 -10.53
C TRP A 31 12.01 2.15 -11.92
N ILE A 32 10.68 2.13 -11.99
CA ILE A 32 9.96 2.35 -13.24
C ILE A 32 10.00 3.83 -13.54
N LYS A 33 10.43 4.18 -14.75
CA LYS A 33 10.45 5.56 -15.24
C LYS A 33 9.48 5.69 -16.41
N ASN A 34 8.58 6.66 -16.32
CA ASN A 34 7.78 7.10 -17.46
C ASN A 34 8.11 8.58 -17.77
N ALA A 35 7.29 9.23 -18.60
CA ALA A 35 7.53 10.60 -19.04
C ALA A 35 7.63 11.64 -17.90
N PHE A 36 6.95 11.43 -16.76
CA PHE A 36 6.89 12.42 -15.68
C PHE A 36 6.87 11.85 -14.25
N LEU A 37 6.85 10.53 -14.08
CA LEU A 37 6.86 9.85 -12.80
C LEU A 37 7.93 8.75 -12.78
N TYR A 38 8.69 8.73 -11.69
CA TYR A 38 9.52 7.58 -11.31
C TYR A 38 8.88 6.88 -10.12
N ILE A 39 8.74 5.57 -10.17
CA ILE A 39 8.06 4.76 -9.15
C ILE A 39 8.97 3.60 -8.72
N SER A 40 9.19 3.43 -7.42
CA SER A 40 9.94 2.30 -6.84
C SER A 40 9.13 1.67 -5.69
N PRO A 41 9.08 0.33 -5.55
CA PRO A 41 9.71 -0.66 -6.43
C PRO A 41 9.03 -0.74 -7.80
N ARG A 42 9.72 -1.40 -8.73
CA ARG A 42 9.28 -1.61 -10.10
C ARG A 42 8.11 -2.58 -10.18
N ASP A 43 8.34 -3.88 -9.98
CA ASP A 43 7.32 -4.91 -10.26
C ASP A 43 6.77 -5.57 -8.99
N VAL A 44 7.62 -5.80 -7.98
CA VAL A 44 7.28 -6.61 -6.80
C VAL A 44 7.41 -5.78 -5.53
N LEU A 45 6.36 -5.80 -4.72
CA LEU A 45 6.32 -5.21 -3.39
C LEU A 45 6.42 -6.32 -2.33
N THR A 46 7.62 -6.52 -1.78
CA THR A 46 7.84 -7.50 -0.69
C THR A 46 7.57 -6.84 0.65
N LEU A 47 6.62 -7.37 1.42
CA LEU A 47 6.27 -6.84 2.73
C LEU A 47 7.17 -7.46 3.80
N HIS A 48 7.75 -6.63 4.66
CA HIS A 48 8.65 -7.07 5.71
C HIS A 48 8.09 -6.73 7.08
N ARG A 49 8.48 -7.54 8.08
CA ARG A 49 8.22 -7.19 9.48
C ARG A 49 9.22 -6.11 9.89
N VAL A 50 8.71 -4.94 10.27
CA VAL A 50 9.54 -3.86 10.81
C VAL A 50 9.60 -4.01 12.32
N GLU A 51 10.80 -3.88 12.88
CA GLU A 51 11.00 -3.95 14.32
C GLU A 51 10.09 -2.94 15.04
N ASN A 52 9.50 -3.37 16.15
CA ASN A 52 8.57 -2.58 16.96
C ASN A 52 7.24 -2.22 16.27
N LEU A 53 6.91 -2.86 15.14
CA LEU A 53 5.59 -2.80 14.52
C LEU A 53 4.97 -4.20 14.43
N ALA A 54 3.68 -4.31 14.74
CA ALA A 54 2.94 -5.57 14.69
C ALA A 54 2.59 -5.99 13.24
N GLU A 55 2.47 -5.02 12.35
CA GLU A 55 2.04 -5.23 10.96
C GLU A 55 3.25 -5.41 10.02
N TYR A 56 3.10 -6.25 8.99
CA TYR A 56 4.04 -6.27 7.87
C TYR A 56 3.79 -5.05 6.99
N LEU A 57 4.86 -4.41 6.52
CA LEU A 57 4.75 -3.24 5.67
C LEU A 57 5.87 -3.14 4.64
N GLU A 58 5.62 -2.32 3.63
CA GLU A 58 6.62 -1.81 2.69
C GLU A 58 6.18 -0.42 2.20
N VAL A 59 7.07 0.30 1.53
CA VAL A 59 6.78 1.63 0.99
C VAL A 59 7.02 1.71 -0.51
N VAL A 60 6.16 2.47 -1.18
CA VAL A 60 6.29 2.86 -2.58
C VAL A 60 6.69 4.33 -2.63
N ALA A 61 7.77 4.66 -3.32
CA ALA A 61 8.16 6.04 -3.59
C ALA A 61 7.71 6.45 -4.99
N ILE A 62 7.01 7.58 -5.10
CA ILE A 62 6.60 8.18 -6.37
C ILE A 62 7.24 9.56 -6.48
N ARG A 63 8.18 9.71 -7.41
CA ARG A 63 8.84 10.98 -7.72
C ARG A 63 8.21 11.62 -8.94
N ASN A 64 7.72 12.83 -8.78
CA ASN A 64 7.26 13.67 -9.87
C ASN A 64 8.44 14.43 -10.47
N THR A 65 8.78 14.13 -11.72
CA THR A 65 9.88 14.77 -12.45
C THR A 65 9.40 15.83 -13.44
N SER A 66 8.09 16.11 -13.48
CA SER A 66 7.55 17.21 -14.29
C SER A 66 7.67 18.57 -13.59
N THR A 67 7.35 19.60 -14.36
CA THR A 67 7.22 20.99 -13.91
C THR A 67 5.86 21.30 -13.29
N GLU A 68 4.91 20.36 -13.35
CA GLU A 68 3.53 20.53 -12.88
C GLU A 68 3.20 19.58 -11.73
N SER A 69 2.13 19.86 -11.00
CA SER A 69 1.64 18.96 -9.96
C SER A 69 0.91 17.75 -10.55
N VAL A 70 1.10 16.57 -9.96
CA VAL A 70 0.47 15.32 -10.41
C VAL A 70 -0.46 14.78 -9.32
N MET A 71 -1.72 14.53 -9.66
CA MET A 71 -2.65 13.81 -8.79
C MET A 71 -2.50 12.30 -8.98
N PHE A 72 -2.54 11.54 -7.88
CA PHE A 72 -2.51 10.09 -7.90
C PHE A 72 -3.66 9.47 -7.09
N LYS A 73 -3.99 8.23 -7.45
CA LYS A 73 -4.86 7.33 -6.69
C LYS A 73 -4.30 5.91 -6.77
N ILE A 74 -4.06 5.29 -5.63
CA ILE A 74 -3.66 3.90 -5.51
C ILE A 74 -4.90 3.03 -5.40
N LYS A 75 -4.93 1.97 -6.20
CA LYS A 75 -5.97 0.93 -6.16
C LYS A 75 -5.31 -0.40 -5.83
N THR A 76 -6.01 -1.24 -5.08
CA THR A 76 -5.59 -2.59 -4.74
C THR A 76 -6.70 -3.57 -5.13
N THR A 77 -6.34 -4.81 -5.44
CA THR A 77 -7.29 -5.89 -5.75
C THR A 77 -7.91 -6.51 -4.49
N SER A 78 -7.27 -6.33 -3.34
CA SER A 78 -7.74 -6.78 -2.02
C SER A 78 -7.66 -5.63 -0.99
N PRO A 79 -8.54 -4.61 -1.08
CA PRO A 79 -8.54 -3.47 -0.16
C PRO A 79 -8.78 -3.87 1.31
N GLU A 80 -9.38 -5.04 1.56
CA GLU A 80 -9.57 -5.64 2.88
C GLU A 80 -8.26 -6.16 3.49
N LYS A 81 -7.29 -6.56 2.66
CA LYS A 81 -6.00 -7.10 3.12
C LYS A 81 -4.93 -6.03 3.27
N PHE A 82 -5.03 -4.94 2.51
CA PHE A 82 -3.98 -3.95 2.41
C PHE A 82 -4.47 -2.56 2.82
N ARG A 83 -3.84 -1.98 3.84
CA ARG A 83 -4.05 -0.58 4.20
C ARG A 83 -3.01 0.28 3.49
N VAL A 84 -3.46 1.20 2.64
CA VAL A 84 -2.58 2.09 1.85
C VAL A 84 -2.69 3.53 2.35
N ARG A 85 -1.56 4.17 2.67
CA ARG A 85 -1.52 5.55 3.22
C ARG A 85 -0.35 6.38 2.66
N PRO A 86 -0.61 7.52 2.00
CA PRO A 86 -1.90 7.95 1.46
C PRO A 86 -2.39 7.06 0.30
N SER A 87 -3.70 6.89 0.13
CA SER A 87 -4.28 6.18 -1.02
C SER A 87 -4.57 7.09 -2.21
N MET A 88 -4.56 8.41 -2.01
CA MET A 88 -4.66 9.42 -3.06
C MET A 88 -4.06 10.74 -2.58
N GLY A 89 -3.71 11.61 -3.50
CA GLY A 89 -3.17 12.92 -3.18
C GLY A 89 -2.58 13.62 -4.40
N VAL A 90 -1.90 14.73 -4.15
CA VAL A 90 -1.19 15.51 -5.17
C VAL A 90 0.29 15.56 -4.80
N ILE A 91 1.14 15.29 -5.78
CA ILE A 91 2.61 15.36 -5.69
C ILE A 91 3.05 16.64 -6.41
N PRO A 92 3.59 17.64 -5.70
CA PRO A 92 4.10 18.85 -6.34
C PRO A 92 5.23 18.55 -7.34
N ALA A 93 5.46 19.49 -8.26
CA ALA A 93 6.57 19.43 -9.21
C ALA A 93 7.90 19.18 -8.47
N GLY A 94 8.74 18.28 -9.01
CA GLY A 94 10.05 17.93 -8.44
C GLY A 94 10.02 17.22 -7.08
N SER A 95 8.84 16.92 -6.52
CA SER A 95 8.70 16.29 -5.19
C SER A 95 8.59 14.77 -5.27
N THR A 96 8.82 14.10 -4.13
CA THR A 96 8.58 12.67 -3.96
C THR A 96 7.53 12.45 -2.87
N GLU A 97 6.53 11.62 -3.14
CA GLU A 97 5.55 11.14 -2.17
C GLU A 97 5.86 9.70 -1.78
N VAL A 98 5.69 9.38 -0.49
CA VAL A 98 5.97 8.06 0.07
C VAL A 98 4.67 7.43 0.52
N ILE A 99 4.31 6.32 -0.13
CA ILE A 99 3.08 5.59 0.11
C ILE A 99 3.40 4.35 0.92
N ARG A 100 2.76 4.23 2.07
CA ARG A 100 2.91 3.10 2.99
C ARG A 100 1.85 2.05 2.69
N VAL A 101 2.27 0.80 2.57
CA VAL A 101 1.40 -0.34 2.36
C VAL A 101 1.57 -1.29 3.53
N TYR A 102 0.49 -1.52 4.28
CA TYR A 102 0.47 -2.43 5.42
C TYR A 102 -0.37 -3.66 5.08
N LEU A 103 0.10 -4.84 5.50
CA LEU A 103 -0.72 -6.04 5.59
C LEU A 103 -1.58 -5.95 6.85
N GLN A 104 -2.90 -6.00 6.68
CA GLN A 104 -3.82 -6.04 7.80
C GLN A 104 -3.82 -7.45 8.40
N SER A 105 -3.50 -7.57 9.69
CA SER A 105 -3.70 -8.81 10.45
C SER A 105 -5.20 -9.08 10.57
N GLY A 106 -5.67 -10.11 9.89
CA GLY A 106 -7.10 -10.36 9.74
C GLY A 106 -7.76 -10.85 11.04
N GLU A 107 -8.72 -10.07 11.52
CA GLU A 107 -10.07 -10.60 11.66
C GLU A 107 -10.93 -9.84 10.66
N SER A 108 -11.70 -10.55 9.82
CA SER A 108 -12.68 -10.06 8.84
C SER A 108 -12.28 -10.19 7.36
N SER A 109 -12.50 -11.39 6.80
CA SER A 109 -13.05 -11.50 5.43
C SER A 109 -13.76 -12.82 5.17
N MET A 110 -13.54 -13.88 5.98
CA MET A 110 -14.28 -15.15 5.86
C MET A 110 -15.39 -15.34 6.91
N THR A 111 -15.28 -14.76 8.12
CA THR A 111 -16.25 -14.99 9.20
C THR A 111 -17.66 -14.47 8.89
N GLN A 112 -17.81 -13.54 7.92
CA GLN A 112 -19.11 -12.99 7.53
C GLN A 112 -19.85 -13.82 6.47
N ARG A 113 -19.17 -14.68 5.70
CA ARG A 113 -19.82 -15.50 4.66
C ARG A 113 -20.34 -16.84 5.20
N LEU A 114 -19.75 -17.36 6.26
CA LEU A 114 -20.16 -18.63 6.88
C LEU A 114 -21.31 -18.48 7.88
N ALA A 115 -21.57 -17.27 8.41
CA ALA A 115 -22.68 -17.02 9.32
C ALA A 115 -24.06 -16.91 8.61
N GLN A 116 -24.13 -17.06 7.28
CA GLN A 116 -25.38 -16.92 6.51
C GLN A 116 -25.81 -18.20 5.76
N THR A 117 -25.14 -19.34 5.99
CA THR A 117 -25.53 -20.64 5.41
C THR A 117 -25.79 -21.68 6.48
N ASP A 118 -26.64 -21.37 7.46
CA ASP A 118 -27.16 -22.35 8.43
C ASP A 118 -28.67 -22.57 8.26
N LYS A 119 -29.10 -22.71 7.00
CA LYS A 119 -30.34 -23.39 6.66
C LYS A 119 -29.99 -24.68 5.93
N LEU A 120 -29.75 -25.74 6.71
CA LEU A 120 -29.66 -27.11 6.19
C LEU A 120 -30.96 -27.46 5.44
N PRO A 121 -30.91 -27.95 4.20
CA PRO A 121 -32.06 -28.62 3.60
C PRO A 121 -32.25 -29.96 4.34
N LYS A 122 -33.39 -30.12 5.03
CA LYS A 122 -33.83 -31.42 5.53
C LYS A 122 -34.15 -32.31 4.32
N ILE A 123 -33.19 -33.12 3.89
CA ILE A 123 -33.45 -34.28 3.05
C ILE A 123 -33.79 -35.44 3.99
N ILE A 124 -35.08 -35.70 4.17
CA ILE A 124 -35.54 -36.98 4.73
C ILE A 124 -35.78 -37.91 3.55
N HIS A 125 -34.84 -38.83 3.33
CA HIS A 125 -35.13 -40.07 2.64
C HIS A 125 -35.95 -40.96 3.59
N ARG A 126 -37.12 -41.43 3.16
CA ARG A 126 -37.70 -42.68 3.67
C ARG A 126 -38.17 -43.54 2.51
N LEU A 127 -37.68 -44.78 2.54
CA LEU A 127 -37.81 -45.86 1.57
C LEU A 127 -39.26 -46.20 1.21
N GLY A 128 -39.44 -46.74 0.01
CA GLY A 128 -40.64 -47.50 -0.35
C GLY A 128 -40.75 -48.79 0.47
N VAL A 129 -41.96 -49.10 0.92
CA VAL A 129 -42.89 -50.07 0.31
C VAL A 129 -44.31 -49.64 0.66
#